data_AF-A0A7J0GEE6-F1
#
_entry.id   AF-A0A7J0GEE6-F1
#
_cell.length_a   1.000
_cell.length_b   1.000
_cell.length_c   1.000
_cell.angle_alpha   90.00
_cell.angle_beta   90.00
_cell.angle_gamma   90.00
#
_symmetry.space_group_name_H-M   'P 1'
#
loop_
_entity.id
_entity.type
_entity.pdbx_description
1 polymer ?
#
loop_
_entity_poly.entity_id
_entity_poly.type
_entity_poly.pdbx_seq_one_letter_code
_entity_poly.pdbx_strand_id
1 'polypeptide(L)'
;MRCVPHTPHAPRSPHAILISVRRRNSDRIIVSVARNSGLEVEIGKSPPLSDEELWLELQHKALELRDEWRLENRRAFANILSDMVALLKFTGYKILNNISDSGKAFLIILFADIFLGYHSEAGWQTLLEVLIEHYGLEVDQGAITIFIGLVPVFMDLCVKLWLFKILPRLSPRVANILREMKRH
;
A
#
# COMPACT_ATOMS: atom_id res chain seq x y z
N MET A 1 7.32 -46.30 -23.18
CA MET A 1 6.49 -45.29 -22.50
C MET A 1 7.35 -44.60 -21.45
N ARG A 2 7.76 -43.34 -21.67
CA ARG A 2 8.45 -42.54 -20.64
C ARG A 2 7.43 -41.53 -20.09
N CYS A 3 7.11 -41.63 -18.80
CA CYS A 3 6.34 -40.60 -18.11
C CYS A 3 7.25 -39.37 -17.97
N VAL A 4 6.83 -38.26 -18.59
CA VAL A 4 7.46 -36.95 -18.40
C VAL A 4 6.93 -36.39 -17.08
N PRO A 5 7.78 -35.96 -16.14
CA PRO A 5 7.32 -35.34 -14.90
C PRO A 5 6.77 -33.95 -15.23
N HIS A 6 5.48 -33.74 -14.95
CA HIS A 6 4.86 -32.42 -15.00
C HIS A 6 5.49 -31.54 -13.91
N THR A 7 6.39 -30.64 -14.29
CA THR A 7 6.84 -29.56 -13.42
C THR A 7 5.76 -28.48 -13.33
N PRO A 8 5.39 -28.01 -12.13
CA PRO A 8 4.40 -26.95 -12.00
C PRO A 8 4.98 -25.64 -12.53
N HIS A 9 4.39 -25.13 -13.61
CA HIS A 9 4.77 -23.85 -14.20
C HIS A 9 4.59 -22.71 -13.17
N ALA A 10 5.65 -21.94 -12.94
CA ALA A 10 5.59 -20.73 -12.12
C ALA A 10 4.66 -19.69 -12.79
N PRO A 11 3.73 -19.07 -12.02
CA PRO A 11 2.76 -18.13 -12.57
C PRO A 11 3.45 -16.86 -13.10
N ARG A 12 3.11 -16.47 -14.34
CA ARG A 12 3.76 -15.37 -15.09
C ARG A 12 3.07 -14.01 -14.97
N SER A 13 1.92 -13.90 -14.30
CA SER A 13 1.18 -12.64 -14.16
C SER A 13 0.84 -12.34 -12.70
N PRO A 14 0.77 -11.05 -12.29
CA PRO A 14 0.36 -10.65 -10.93
C PRO A 14 -1.00 -11.24 -10.52
N HIS A 15 -1.94 -11.32 -11.45
CA HIS A 15 -3.25 -11.95 -11.23
C HIS A 15 -3.14 -13.47 -10.98
N ALA A 16 -2.25 -14.17 -11.69
CA ALA A 16 -2.03 -15.60 -11.44
C ALA A 16 -1.37 -15.85 -10.08
N ILE A 17 -0.52 -14.92 -9.60
CA ILE A 17 0.05 -14.96 -8.25
C ILE A 17 -1.08 -14.79 -7.21
N LEU A 18 -1.93 -13.78 -7.35
CA LEU A 18 -3.07 -13.55 -6.45
C LEU A 18 -4.03 -14.74 -6.37
N ILE A 19 -4.38 -15.34 -7.52
CA ILE A 19 -5.23 -16.54 -7.59
C ILE A 19 -4.54 -17.73 -6.93
N SER A 20 -3.23 -17.91 -7.14
CA SER A 20 -2.47 -19.01 -6.53
C SER A 20 -2.37 -18.88 -4.99
N VAL A 21 -2.26 -17.65 -4.48
CA VAL A 21 -2.24 -17.35 -3.03
C VAL A 21 -3.63 -17.59 -2.43
N ARG A 22 -4.70 -17.12 -3.09
CA ARG A 22 -6.08 -17.35 -2.68
C ARG A 22 -6.41 -18.84 -2.60
N ARG A 23 -6.00 -19.63 -3.59
CA ARG A 23 -6.21 -21.08 -3.63
C ARG A 23 -5.45 -21.80 -2.52
N ARG A 24 -4.16 -21.46 -2.32
CA ARG A 24 -3.32 -22.02 -1.25
C ARG A 24 -3.91 -21.79 0.14
N ASN A 25 -4.49 -20.63 0.39
CA ASN A 25 -5.13 -20.33 1.67
C ASN A 25 -6.40 -21.17 1.87
N SER A 26 -7.18 -21.41 0.82
CA SER A 26 -8.37 -22.29 0.88
C SER A 26 -8.01 -23.73 1.22
N ASP A 27 -6.93 -24.26 0.64
CA ASP A 27 -6.49 -25.63 0.88
C ASP A 27 -6.03 -25.83 2.34
N ARG A 28 -5.36 -24.83 2.93
CA ARG A 28 -4.92 -24.86 4.33
C ARG A 28 -6.10 -24.96 5.30
N ILE A 29 -7.20 -24.27 5.00
CA ILE A 29 -8.42 -24.30 5.82
C ILE A 29 -8.99 -25.72 5.86
N ILE A 30 -9.21 -26.30 4.67
CA ILE A 30 -9.81 -27.64 4.53
C ILE A 30 -8.94 -28.69 5.26
N VAL A 31 -7.63 -28.64 5.09
CA VAL A 31 -6.69 -29.57 5.76
C VAL A 31 -6.70 -29.40 7.28
N SER A 32 -6.79 -28.17 7.79
CA SER A 32 -6.81 -27.91 9.23
C SER A 32 -8.11 -28.36 9.90
N VAL A 33 -9.25 -28.29 9.20
CA VAL A 33 -10.55 -28.79 9.67
C VAL A 33 -10.52 -30.32 9.68
N ALA A 34 -10.18 -30.95 8.55
CA ALA A 34 -10.13 -32.41 8.42
C ALA A 34 -9.18 -33.07 9.44
N ARG A 35 -8.07 -32.40 9.77
CA ARG A 35 -7.14 -32.89 10.80
C ARG A 35 -7.74 -32.80 12.21
N ASN A 36 -8.48 -31.74 12.52
CA ASN A 36 -9.07 -31.54 13.84
C ASN A 36 -10.18 -32.56 14.11
N SER A 37 -11.06 -32.77 13.12
CA SER A 37 -12.13 -33.77 13.20
C SER A 37 -11.60 -35.22 13.23
N GLY A 38 -10.51 -35.52 12.54
CA GLY A 38 -9.84 -36.83 12.64
C GLY A 38 -9.28 -37.12 14.05
N LEU A 39 -8.71 -36.10 14.71
CA LEU A 39 -8.21 -36.21 16.08
C LEU A 39 -9.36 -36.42 17.08
N GLU A 40 -10.50 -35.76 16.91
CA GLU A 40 -11.65 -35.90 17.82
C GLU A 40 -12.28 -37.29 17.80
N VAL A 41 -12.26 -37.95 16.63
CA VAL A 41 -12.68 -39.35 16.45
C VAL A 41 -11.69 -40.31 17.14
N GLU A 42 -10.38 -40.05 17.03
CA GLU A 42 -9.32 -40.86 17.66
C GLU A 42 -9.34 -40.78 19.19
N ILE A 43 -9.83 -39.65 19.74
CA ILE A 43 -9.98 -39.41 21.18
C ILE A 43 -11.33 -39.95 21.71
N GLY A 44 -12.19 -40.51 20.85
CA GLY A 44 -13.46 -41.13 21.25
C GLY A 44 -14.51 -40.16 21.77
N LYS A 45 -14.42 -38.87 21.45
CA LYS A 45 -15.28 -37.82 22.04
C LYS A 45 -16.64 -37.63 21.34
N SER A 46 -16.86 -38.09 20.11
CA SER A 46 -18.18 -37.93 19.43
C SER A 46 -18.34 -38.80 18.16
N PRO A 47 -19.58 -39.08 17.70
CA PRO A 47 -19.87 -39.65 16.38
C PRO A 47 -19.41 -38.71 15.24
N PRO A 48 -19.27 -39.18 13.98
CA PRO A 48 -18.80 -38.34 12.88
C PRO A 48 -19.67 -37.08 12.75
N LEU A 49 -19.05 -35.90 12.71
CA LEU A 49 -19.73 -34.62 12.59
C LEU A 49 -20.77 -34.68 11.46
N SER A 50 -21.98 -34.21 11.75
CA SER A 50 -22.98 -33.97 10.72
C SER A 50 -22.43 -32.97 9.69
N ASP A 51 -22.79 -33.11 8.41
CA ASP A 51 -22.35 -32.19 7.35
C ASP A 51 -22.59 -30.72 7.75
N GLU A 52 -23.66 -30.45 8.49
CA GLU A 52 -24.04 -29.12 8.96
C GLU A 52 -23.09 -28.56 10.05
N GLU A 53 -22.59 -29.40 10.95
CA GLU A 53 -21.60 -29.01 11.97
C GLU A 53 -20.22 -28.77 11.34
N LEU A 54 -19.86 -29.58 10.34
CA LEU A 54 -18.61 -29.43 9.57
C LEU A 54 -18.59 -28.10 8.80
N TRP A 55 -19.72 -27.72 8.18
CA TRP A 55 -19.87 -26.42 7.51
C TRP A 55 -19.75 -25.24 8.47
N LEU A 56 -20.28 -25.37 9.69
CA LEU A 56 -20.20 -24.34 10.73
C LEU A 56 -18.77 -24.14 11.21
N GLU A 57 -18.02 -25.23 11.43
CA GLU A 57 -16.60 -25.17 11.81
C GLU A 57 -15.73 -24.59 10.68
N LEU A 58 -16.02 -24.95 9.42
CA LEU A 58 -15.39 -24.38 8.23
C LEU A 58 -15.60 -22.86 8.14
N GLN A 59 -16.83 -22.38 8.38
CA GLN A 59 -17.11 -20.94 8.40
C GLN A 59 -16.40 -20.23 9.54
N HIS A 60 -16.39 -20.81 10.75
CA HIS A 60 -15.72 -20.22 11.90
C HIS A 60 -14.21 -20.07 11.66
N LYS A 61 -13.54 -21.14 11.23
CA LYS A 61 -12.10 -21.10 10.89
C LYS A 61 -11.80 -20.15 9.73
N ALA A 62 -12.68 -20.06 8.75
CA ALA A 62 -12.52 -19.10 7.65
C ALA A 62 -12.59 -17.64 8.13
N LEU A 63 -13.43 -17.34 9.13
CA LEU A 63 -13.53 -16.01 9.75
C LEU A 63 -12.30 -15.71 10.62
N GLU A 64 -11.88 -16.65 11.47
CA GLU A 64 -10.68 -16.50 12.32
C GLU A 64 -9.42 -16.22 11.49
N LEU A 65 -9.18 -17.03 10.45
CA LEU A 65 -8.00 -16.86 9.59
C LEU A 65 -8.02 -15.55 8.82
N ARG A 66 -9.21 -15.06 8.43
CA ARG A 66 -9.34 -13.74 7.79
C ARG A 66 -8.91 -12.64 8.75
N ASP A 67 -9.29 -12.73 10.01
CA ASP A 67 -9.02 -11.70 10.99
C ASP A 67 -7.56 -11.76 11.49
N GLU A 68 -7.00 -12.95 11.67
CA GLU A 68 -5.56 -13.16 11.90
C GLU A 68 -4.72 -12.60 10.74
N TRP A 69 -5.09 -12.91 9.49
CA TRP A 69 -4.37 -12.41 8.32
C TRP A 69 -4.44 -10.89 8.24
N ARG A 70 -5.59 -10.27 8.53
CA ARG A 70 -5.70 -8.81 8.58
C ARG A 70 -4.83 -8.20 9.67
N LEU A 71 -4.72 -8.84 10.83
CA LEU A 71 -3.91 -8.37 11.95
C LEU A 71 -2.41 -8.50 11.63
N GLU A 72 -1.98 -9.66 11.13
CA GLU A 72 -0.59 -9.92 10.74
C GLU A 72 -0.15 -9.01 9.60
N ASN A 73 -0.99 -8.86 8.57
CA ASN A 73 -0.68 -8.00 7.44
C ASN A 73 -0.58 -6.54 7.89
N ARG A 74 -1.51 -6.03 8.73
CA ARG A 74 -1.40 -4.67 9.30
C ARG A 74 -0.13 -4.49 10.13
N ARG A 75 0.24 -5.47 10.96
CA ARG A 75 1.45 -5.40 11.79
C ARG A 75 2.72 -5.43 10.93
N ALA A 76 2.79 -6.30 9.93
CA ALA A 76 3.92 -6.37 9.00
C ALA A 76 4.09 -5.05 8.24
N PHE A 77 2.99 -4.48 7.71
CA PHE A 77 3.03 -3.16 7.08
C PHE A 77 3.42 -2.05 8.07
N ALA A 78 2.85 -2.04 9.27
CA ALA A 78 3.19 -1.04 10.28
C ALA A 78 4.67 -1.09 10.66
N ASN A 79 5.25 -2.28 10.79
CA ASN A 79 6.67 -2.46 11.11
C ASN A 79 7.56 -1.98 9.95
N ILE A 80 7.26 -2.38 8.72
CA ILE A 80 8.00 -1.94 7.53
C ILE A 80 7.92 -0.41 7.35
N LEU A 81 6.74 0.16 7.56
CA LEU A 81 6.54 1.62 7.50
C LEU A 81 7.29 2.33 8.64
N SER A 82 7.25 1.77 9.84
CA SER A 82 7.99 2.30 11.00
C SER A 82 9.49 2.33 10.72
N ASP A 83 10.05 1.25 10.16
CA ASP A 83 11.47 1.17 9.83
C ASP A 83 11.86 2.14 8.70
N MET A 84 11.03 2.28 7.66
CA MET A 84 11.23 3.29 6.63
C MET A 84 11.22 4.71 7.19
N VAL A 85 10.25 5.03 8.06
CA VAL A 85 10.15 6.35 8.69
C VAL A 85 11.34 6.60 9.61
N ALA A 86 11.79 5.59 10.36
CA ALA A 86 12.97 5.68 11.21
C ALA A 86 14.24 5.94 10.38
N LEU A 87 14.42 5.20 9.28
CA LEU A 87 15.56 5.37 8.38
C LEU A 87 15.54 6.75 7.70
N LEU A 88 14.36 7.21 7.28
CA LEU A 88 14.15 8.52 6.65
C LEU A 88 14.38 9.64 7.66
N LYS A 89 13.96 9.50 8.92
CA LYS A 89 14.26 10.48 9.96
C LYS A 89 15.75 10.51 10.27
N PHE A 90 16.39 9.37 10.46
CA PHE A 90 17.81 9.32 10.82
C PHE A 90 18.72 9.86 9.68
N THR A 91 18.48 9.39 8.47
CA THR A 91 19.28 9.75 7.28
C THR A 91 18.88 11.12 6.76
N GLY A 92 17.58 11.38 6.64
CA GLY A 92 17.05 12.66 6.18
C GLY A 92 17.41 13.81 7.12
N TYR A 93 17.26 13.66 8.44
CA TYR A 93 17.60 14.74 9.38
C TYR A 93 19.09 15.09 9.36
N LYS A 94 19.98 14.10 9.22
CA LYS A 94 21.43 14.35 9.08
C LYS A 94 21.76 15.06 7.77
N ILE A 95 21.19 14.62 6.65
CA ILE A 95 21.44 15.23 5.33
C ILE A 95 20.83 16.62 5.25
N LEU A 96 19.58 16.78 5.70
CA LEU A 96 18.88 18.07 5.73
C LEU A 96 19.61 19.07 6.61
N ASN A 97 20.10 18.71 7.79
CA ASN A 97 20.79 19.67 8.67
C ASN A 97 22.20 20.05 8.20
N ASN A 98 22.86 19.20 7.41
CA ASN A 98 24.19 19.48 6.88
C ASN A 98 24.16 20.33 5.59
N ILE A 99 22.98 20.53 5.01
CA ILE A 99 22.77 21.39 3.84
C ILE A 99 22.45 22.82 4.30
N SER A 100 22.84 23.82 3.49
CA SER A 100 22.50 25.23 3.72
C SER A 100 20.99 25.46 3.74
N ASP A 101 20.51 26.50 4.43
CA ASP A 101 19.07 26.77 4.51
C ASP A 101 18.40 26.98 3.13
N SER A 102 19.17 27.45 2.13
CA SER A 102 18.72 27.53 0.74
C SER A 102 18.66 26.15 0.05
N GLY A 103 19.63 25.26 0.32
CA GLY A 103 19.63 23.90 -0.22
C GLY A 103 18.54 23.01 0.38
N LYS A 104 18.17 23.22 1.66
CA LYS A 104 17.03 22.53 2.29
C LYS A 104 15.73 22.88 1.58
N ALA A 105 15.51 24.16 1.29
CA ALA A 105 14.34 24.62 0.53
C ALA A 105 14.34 24.05 -0.89
N PHE A 106 15.48 24.08 -1.59
CA PHE A 106 15.61 23.50 -2.92
C PHE A 106 15.34 21.99 -2.94
N LEU A 107 15.84 21.24 -1.95
CA LEU A 107 15.63 19.80 -1.84
C LEU A 107 14.16 19.47 -1.54
N ILE A 108 13.50 20.27 -0.69
CA ILE A 108 12.05 20.14 -0.45
C ILE A 108 11.25 20.46 -1.73
N ILE A 109 11.64 21.47 -2.50
CA ILE A 109 11.00 21.80 -3.78
C ILE A 109 11.19 20.65 -4.78
N LEU A 110 12.42 20.14 -4.90
CA LEU A 110 12.75 19.08 -5.86
C LEU A 110 12.07 17.75 -5.48
N PHE A 111 12.02 17.43 -4.20
CA PHE A 111 11.25 16.30 -3.69
C PHE A 111 9.74 16.51 -3.94
N ALA A 112 9.20 17.67 -3.59
CA ALA A 112 7.81 17.97 -3.85
C ALA A 112 7.48 17.93 -5.34
N ASP A 113 8.33 18.43 -6.23
CA ASP A 113 8.13 18.41 -7.69
C ASP A 113 8.14 16.98 -8.25
N ILE A 114 9.06 16.12 -7.76
CA ILE A 114 9.10 14.69 -8.12
C ILE A 114 7.87 13.93 -7.60
N PHE A 115 7.38 14.26 -6.40
CA PHE A 115 6.24 13.57 -5.77
C PHE A 115 4.87 14.15 -6.17
N LEU A 116 4.79 15.43 -6.52
CA LEU A 116 3.58 16.06 -7.05
C LEU A 116 3.41 15.77 -8.54
N GLY A 117 4.53 15.58 -9.25
CA GLY A 117 4.60 15.14 -10.63
C GLY A 117 4.82 13.65 -10.79
N TYR A 118 4.06 12.77 -10.10
CA TYR A 118 4.00 11.36 -10.51
C TYR A 118 3.38 11.28 -11.92
N HIS A 119 4.26 11.33 -12.91
CA HIS A 119 4.08 11.58 -14.33
C HIS A 119 3.41 10.46 -15.13
N SER A 120 2.52 9.67 -14.53
CA SER A 120 1.68 8.79 -15.33
C SER A 120 0.23 8.86 -14.88
N GLU A 121 -0.62 9.11 -15.85
CA GLU A 121 -2.07 8.88 -15.78
C GLU A 121 -2.37 7.52 -15.12
N ALA A 122 -1.54 6.51 -15.44
CA ALA A 122 -1.58 5.16 -14.87
C ALA A 122 -1.33 5.10 -13.35
N GLY A 123 -0.45 5.92 -12.78
CA GLY A 123 -0.18 5.93 -11.34
C GLY A 123 -1.37 6.45 -10.53
N TRP A 124 -1.99 7.53 -11.01
CA TRP A 124 -3.21 8.05 -10.40
C TRP A 124 -4.42 7.16 -10.64
N GLN A 125 -4.50 6.52 -11.81
CA GLN A 125 -5.54 5.53 -12.11
C GLN A 125 -5.45 4.35 -11.14
N THR A 126 -4.24 3.83 -10.89
CA THR A 126 -4.02 2.72 -9.94
C THR A 126 -4.37 3.14 -8.50
N LEU A 127 -3.99 4.35 -8.09
CA LEU A 127 -4.33 4.88 -6.76
C LEU A 127 -5.84 4.97 -6.56
N LEU A 128 -6.55 5.49 -7.56
CA LEU A 128 -8.00 5.59 -7.56
C LEU A 128 -8.65 4.21 -7.58
N GLU A 129 -8.17 3.28 -8.39
CA GLU A 129 -8.70 1.91 -8.45
C GLU A 129 -8.63 1.23 -7.09
N VAL A 130 -7.51 1.37 -6.37
CA VAL A 130 -7.35 0.84 -5.00
C VAL A 130 -8.28 1.56 -4.00
N LEU A 131 -8.43 2.88 -4.10
CA LEU A 131 -9.34 3.65 -3.25
C LEU A 131 -10.80 3.26 -3.49
N ILE A 132 -11.19 3.14 -4.75
CA ILE A 132 -12.55 2.84 -5.18
C ILE A 132 -12.91 1.39 -4.80
N GLU A 133 -12.00 0.44 -5.01
CA GLU A 133 -12.17 -0.96 -4.56
C GLU A 133 -12.29 -1.05 -3.04
N HIS A 134 -11.56 -0.21 -2.30
CA HIS A 134 -11.68 -0.14 -0.85
C HIS A 134 -13.04 0.40 -0.38
N TYR A 135 -13.64 1.34 -1.11
CA TYR A 135 -14.93 1.96 -0.78
C TYR A 135 -16.13 1.33 -1.49
N GLY A 136 -15.91 0.39 -2.43
CA GLY A 136 -16.97 -0.33 -3.16
C GLY A 136 -17.80 0.55 -4.10
N LEU A 137 -17.24 1.64 -4.62
CA LEU A 137 -17.96 2.60 -5.47
C LEU A 137 -17.78 2.24 -6.95
N GLU A 138 -18.80 2.47 -7.78
CA GLU A 138 -18.66 2.40 -9.24
C GLU A 138 -18.38 3.82 -9.76
N VAL A 139 -17.18 4.06 -10.26
CA VAL A 139 -16.76 5.38 -10.75
C VAL A 139 -16.60 5.36 -12.27
N ASP A 140 -17.22 6.33 -12.92
CA ASP A 140 -17.13 6.52 -14.37
C ASP A 140 -15.73 7.01 -14.80
N GLN A 141 -15.31 6.63 -16.00
CA GLN A 141 -14.00 7.01 -16.55
C GLN A 141 -13.81 8.53 -16.60
N GLY A 142 -14.88 9.31 -16.81
CA GLY A 142 -14.82 10.77 -16.80
C GLY A 142 -14.44 11.35 -15.43
N ALA A 143 -14.89 10.73 -14.33
CA ALA A 143 -14.53 11.18 -12.97
C ALA A 143 -13.05 10.91 -12.66
N ILE A 144 -12.51 9.79 -13.16
CA ILE A 144 -11.07 9.48 -13.06
C ILE A 144 -10.26 10.53 -13.82
N THR A 145 -10.62 10.86 -15.06
CA THR A 145 -9.93 11.88 -15.85
C THR A 145 -9.98 13.26 -15.20
N ILE A 146 -11.13 13.66 -14.65
CA ILE A 146 -11.27 14.95 -13.94
C ILE A 146 -10.39 14.97 -12.68
N PHE A 147 -10.34 13.86 -11.93
CA PHE A 147 -9.49 13.77 -10.74
C PHE A 147 -8.01 13.91 -11.09
N ILE A 148 -7.54 13.17 -12.09
CA ILE A 148 -6.15 13.21 -12.56
C ILE A 148 -5.79 14.59 -13.10
N GLY A 149 -6.73 15.30 -13.72
CA GLY A 149 -6.50 16.66 -14.23
C GLY A 149 -6.54 17.76 -13.16
N LEU A 150 -7.35 17.61 -12.12
CA LEU A 150 -7.61 18.69 -11.15
C LEU A 150 -6.77 18.56 -9.89
N VAL A 151 -6.68 17.36 -9.31
CA VAL A 151 -6.09 17.15 -7.98
C VAL A 151 -4.58 17.37 -7.97
N PRO A 152 -3.80 16.86 -8.94
CA PRO A 152 -2.36 17.11 -8.98
C PRO A 152 -2.04 18.61 -9.18
N VAL A 153 -2.81 19.28 -10.04
CA VAL A 153 -2.64 20.72 -10.32
C VAL A 153 -2.97 21.57 -9.09
N PHE A 154 -4.06 21.22 -8.37
CA PHE A 154 -4.42 21.91 -7.14
C PHE A 154 -3.39 21.68 -6.02
N MET A 155 -2.91 20.45 -5.86
CA MET A 155 -1.84 20.11 -4.91
C MET A 155 -0.55 20.88 -5.21
N ASP A 156 -0.17 21.02 -6.49
CA ASP A 156 0.96 21.84 -6.96
C ASP A 156 0.78 23.31 -6.58
N LEU A 157 -0.42 23.86 -6.79
CA LEU A 157 -0.71 25.22 -6.38
C LEU A 157 -0.61 25.38 -4.85
N CYS A 158 -1.17 24.46 -4.07
CA CYS A 158 -1.09 24.50 -2.60
C CYS A 158 0.36 24.44 -2.11
N VAL A 159 1.18 23.56 -2.69
CA VAL A 159 2.60 23.44 -2.33
C VAL A 159 3.37 24.69 -2.72
N LYS A 160 3.15 25.25 -3.93
CA LYS A 160 3.76 26.52 -4.35
C LYS A 160 3.37 27.65 -3.39
N LEU A 161 2.09 27.77 -3.03
CA LEU A 161 1.62 28.79 -2.08
C LEU A 161 2.21 28.61 -0.68
N TRP A 162 2.30 27.37 -0.19
CA TRP A 162 2.94 27.04 1.08
C TRP A 162 4.44 27.35 1.05
N LEU A 163 5.11 27.05 -0.07
CA LEU A 163 6.50 27.36 -0.33
C LEU A 163 6.75 28.87 -0.28
N PHE A 164 5.94 29.68 -0.96
CA PHE A 164 6.05 31.15 -0.92
C PHE A 164 5.86 31.72 0.48
N LYS A 165 5.11 31.03 1.35
CA LYS A 165 4.91 31.43 2.76
C LYS A 165 6.06 30.99 3.68
N ILE A 166 6.85 29.99 3.27
CA ILE A 166 7.94 29.40 4.04
C ILE A 166 9.32 29.90 3.61
N LEU A 167 9.51 30.19 2.32
CA LEU A 167 10.73 30.78 1.75
C LEU A 167 11.22 32.01 2.52
N PRO A 168 10.37 33.01 2.88
CA PRO A 168 10.80 34.16 3.66
C PRO A 168 11.24 33.81 5.10
N ARG A 169 10.79 32.66 5.63
CA ARG A 169 11.14 32.18 6.97
C ARG A 169 12.39 31.29 6.98
N LEU A 170 12.69 30.61 5.88
CA LEU A 170 13.89 29.77 5.75
C LEU A 170 15.14 30.57 5.41
N SER A 171 15.05 31.70 4.68
CA SER A 171 16.23 32.51 4.40
C SER A 171 15.92 33.99 4.11
N PRO A 172 16.39 34.93 4.96
CA PRO A 172 16.32 36.37 4.68
C PRO A 172 17.06 36.78 3.40
N ARG A 173 18.07 36.01 2.96
CA ARG A 173 18.86 36.30 1.74
C ARG A 173 18.08 36.07 0.45
N VAL A 174 17.22 35.06 0.40
CA VAL A 174 16.38 34.80 -0.79
C VAL A 174 15.29 35.86 -0.93
N ALA A 175 14.74 36.33 0.21
CA ALA A 175 13.80 37.45 0.23
C ALA A 175 14.45 38.76 -0.29
N ASN A 176 15.74 38.98 0.00
CA ASN A 176 16.46 40.14 -0.54
C ASN A 176 16.74 40.01 -2.04
N ILE A 177 17.15 38.84 -2.54
CA ILE A 177 17.37 38.62 -3.98
C ILE A 177 16.07 38.78 -4.78
N LEU A 178 14.95 38.24 -4.28
CA LEU A 178 13.63 38.41 -4.91
C LEU A 178 13.14 39.87 -4.88
N ARG A 179 13.45 40.62 -3.82
CA ARG A 179 13.15 42.06 -3.75
C ARG A 179 14.00 42.86 -4.74
N GLU A 180 15.27 42.50 -4.91
CA GLU A 180 16.16 43.12 -5.90
C GLU A 180 15.66 42.87 -7.33
N MET A 181 15.25 41.63 -7.64
CA MET A 181 14.69 41.26 -8.95
C MET A 181 13.33 41.89 -9.25
N LYS A 182 12.52 42.22 -8.23
CA LYS A 182 11.23 42.91 -8.39
C LYS A 182 11.37 44.43 -8.50
N ARG A 183 12.55 44.97 -8.21
CA ARG A 183 12.84 46.41 -8.24
C ARG A 183 13.33 46.89 -9.61
N HIS A 184 13.60 45.96 -10.53
CA HIS A 184 13.87 46.18 -11.95
C HIS A 184 12.69 45.69 -12.79
#